data_AF-A0A0A0KP69-F1
#
_entry.id   AF-A0A0A0KP69-F1
#
_cell.length_a   1.000
_cell.length_b   1.000
_cell.length_c   1.000
_cell.angle_alpha   90.00
_cell.angle_beta   90.00
_cell.angle_gamma   90.00
#
_symmetry.space_group_name_H-M   'P 1'
#
loop_
_entity.id
_entity.type
_entity.pdbx_description
1 polymer ?
#
loop_
_entity_poly.entity_id
_entity_poly.type
_entity_poly.pdbx_seq_one_letter_code
_entity_poly.pdbx_strand_id
1 'polypeptide(L)' 'MARGLKKHLKRLNAPKHWMLDKLGGAFAPKPSSGPHKSRECLPLILILRNRLKYALTYLQF' A
#
# COMPACT_ATOMS: atom_id res chain seq x y z
N MET A 1 19.85 -3.75 7.48
CA MET A 1 20.83 -2.94 8.23
C MET A 1 20.14 -1.67 8.70
N ALA A 2 20.14 -1.41 10.01
CA ALA A 2 19.31 -0.37 10.63
C ALA A 2 19.95 1.02 10.52
N ARG A 3 19.28 1.91 9.79
CA ARG A 3 19.39 3.37 9.91
C ARG A 3 18.01 3.99 9.65
N GLY A 4 17.32 4.40 10.71
CA GLY A 4 16.09 5.18 10.65
C GLY A 4 14.81 4.46 10.18
N LEU A 5 13.75 5.25 10.03
CA LEU A 5 12.42 4.78 9.63
C LEU A 5 12.45 4.29 8.17
N LYS A 6 11.95 3.06 7.93
CA LYS A 6 11.88 2.50 6.58
C LYS A 6 10.78 3.19 5.76
N LYS A 7 11.19 3.89 4.69
CA LYS A 7 10.28 4.58 3.77
C LYS A 7 9.52 3.64 2.82
N HIS A 8 10.04 2.45 2.57
CA HIS A 8 9.48 1.51 1.59
C HIS A 8 8.86 0.26 2.24
N LEU A 9 7.76 -0.21 1.67
CA LEU A 9 7.10 -1.46 2.04
C LEU A 9 7.17 -2.46 0.88
N LYS A 10 7.77 -3.63 1.13
CA LYS A 10 7.73 -4.74 0.15
C LYS A 10 6.32 -5.33 0.11
N ARG A 11 5.85 -5.68 -1.09
CA ARG A 11 4.48 -6.17 -1.30
C ARG A 11 4.15 -7.44 -0.54
N LEU A 12 5.12 -8.37 -0.45
CA LEU A 12 5.00 -9.61 0.32
C LEU A 12 4.74 -9.37 1.81
N ASN A 13 5.15 -8.21 2.34
CA ASN A 13 4.97 -7.85 3.74
C ASN A 13 3.71 -7.00 3.97
N ALA A 14 2.95 -6.70 2.92
CA ALA A 14 1.72 -5.94 3.04
C ALA A 14 0.64 -6.75 3.79
N PRO A 15 -0.28 -6.08 4.51
CA PRO A 15 -1.41 -6.75 5.14
C PRO A 15 -2.25 -7.56 4.13
N LYS A 16 -2.62 -8.80 4.49
CA LYS A 16 -3.40 -9.69 3.63
C LYS A 16 -4.76 -9.09 3.22
N HIS A 17 -5.38 -8.33 4.11
CA HIS A 17 -6.69 -7.69 3.86
C HIS A 17 -6.66 -6.60 2.78
N TRP A 18 -5.47 -6.12 2.39
CA TRP A 18 -5.33 -5.22 1.24
C TRP A 18 -5.56 -5.91 -0.10
N MET A 19 -5.59 -7.25 -0.13
CA MET A 19 -5.88 -8.06 -1.33
C MET A 19 -4.99 -7.65 -2.51
N LEU A 20 -3.70 -7.47 -2.23
CA LEU A 20 -2.68 -7.21 -3.24
C LEU A 20 -2.28 -8.52 -3.91
N ASP A 21 -2.22 -8.48 -5.23
CA ASP A 21 -1.73 -9.58 -6.05
C ASP A 21 -0.21 -9.76 -5.91
N LYS A 22 0.29 -10.99 -6.11
CA LYS A 22 1.73 -11.30 -5.98
C LYS A 22 2.57 -10.71 -7.11
N LEU A 23 2.00 -10.55 -8.31
CA LEU A 23 2.73 -10.23 -9.55
C LEU A 23 2.72 -8.73 -9.91
N GLY A 24 1.85 -7.92 -9.30
CA GLY A 24 1.66 -6.50 -9.64
C GLY A 24 2.75 -5.54 -9.13
N GLY A 25 3.98 -6.03 -8.98
CA GLY A 25 5.18 -5.25 -8.62
C GLY A 25 5.84 -5.66 -7.30
N ALA A 26 7.07 -5.19 -7.08
CA ALA A 26 7.85 -5.55 -5.89
C ALA A 26 7.43 -4.82 -4.60
N PHE A 27 6.79 -3.66 -4.73
CA PHE A 27 6.45 -2.76 -3.62
C PHE A 27 4.95 -2.60 -3.46
N ALA A 28 4.53 -2.25 -2.24
CA ALA A 28 3.17 -1.86 -1.91
C ALA A 28 3.14 -0.38 -1.48
N PRO A 29 1.98 0.29 -1.54
CA PRO A 29 1.84 1.64 -1.01
C PRO A 29 2.21 1.65 0.47
N LYS A 30 3.18 2.49 0.85
CA LYS A 30 3.50 2.71 2.26
C LYS A 30 2.51 3.74 2.81
N PRO A 31 1.68 3.40 3.81
CA PRO A 31 0.80 4.38 4.43
C PRO A 31 1.65 5.43 5.16
N SER A 32 1.24 6.68 4.99
CA SER A 32 1.72 7.84 5.76
C SER A 32 1.31 7.72 7.23
N SER A 33 1.99 8.47 8.10
CA SER A 33 1.57 8.61 9.49
C SER A 33 0.20 9.27 9.56
N GLY A 34 -0.71 8.69 10.34
CA GLY A 34 -2.07 9.18 10.52
C GLY A 34 -2.75 8.47 11.70
N PRO A 35 -4.07 8.67 11.88
CA PRO A 35 -4.80 8.17 13.05
C PRO A 35 -4.78 6.64 13.20
N HIS A 36 -4.76 5.92 12.09
CA HIS A 36 -4.77 4.46 12.08
C HIS A 36 -3.36 3.87 12.02
N LYS A 37 -3.15 2.74 12.70
CA LYS A 37 -1.90 1.98 12.62
C LYS A 37 -1.66 1.48 11.20
N SER A 38 -0.41 1.43 10.76
CA SER A 38 -0.04 1.04 9.38
C SER A 38 -0.52 -0.36 8.94
N ARG A 39 -0.83 -1.26 9.86
CA ARG A 39 -1.33 -2.62 9.55
C ARG A 39 -2.85 -2.72 9.57
N GLU A 40 -3.53 -1.77 10.22
CA GLU A 40 -4.99 -1.72 10.38
C GLU A 40 -5.63 -0.72 9.41
N CYS A 41 -4.85 0.19 8.82
CA CYS A 41 -5.33 1.13 7.82
C CYS A 41 -5.51 0.51 6.43
N LEU A 42 -6.33 1.15 5.60
CA LEU A 42 -6.44 0.91 4.16
C LEU A 42 -6.02 2.19 3.41
N PRO A 43 -4.88 2.20 2.69
CA PRO A 43 -4.44 3.38 1.95
C PRO A 43 -5.45 3.82 0.89
N LEU A 44 -5.63 5.14 0.72
CA LEU A 44 -6.57 5.72 -0.25
C LEU A 44 -6.39 5.19 -1.68
N ILE A 45 -5.14 5.06 -2.13
CA ILE A 45 -4.82 4.53 -3.47
C ILE A 45 -5.37 3.11 -3.68
N LEU A 46 -5.40 2.27 -2.65
CA LEU A 46 -5.96 0.91 -2.72
C LEU A 46 -7.49 0.94 -2.84
N ILE A 47 -8.15 1.90 -2.21
CA ILE A 47 -9.60 2.08 -2.31
C ILE A 47 -9.96 2.52 -3.74
N LEU A 48 -9.31 3.57 -4.23
CA LEU A 48 -9.59 4.12 -5.56
C LEU A 48 -9.29 3.12 -6.68
N ARG A 49 -8.16 2.38 -6.59
CA ARG A 49 -7.74 1.42 -7.63
C ARG A 49 -8.44 0.06 -7.50
N ASN A 50 -8.37 -0.58 -6.34
CA ASN A 50 -8.75 -2.00 -6.20
C ASN A 50 -10.19 -2.22 -5.74
N ARG A 51 -10.85 -1.21 -5.15
CA ARG A 51 -12.26 -1.30 -4.74
C ARG A 51 -13.17 -0.60 -5.72
N LEU A 52 -12.93 0.69 -5.94
CA LEU A 52 -13.82 1.55 -6.72
C LEU A 52 -13.49 1.55 -8.22
N LYS A 53 -12.29 1.10 -8.60
CA LYS A 53 -11.82 1.03 -10.00
C LYS A 53 -11.85 2.37 -10.74
N TYR A 54 -11.66 3.48 -10.01
CA TYR A 54 -11.56 4.82 -10.59
C TYR A 54 -10.18 5.12 -11.18
N ALA A 55 -9.14 4.41 -10.71
CA ALA A 55 -7.77 4.52 -11.20
C ALA A 55 -7.32 3.18 -11.81
N LEU A 56 -6.67 3.22 -12.97
CA LEU A 56 -6.04 2.04 -13.57
C LEU A 56 -4.59 1.88 -13.08
N THR A 57 -3.86 3.00 -13.00
CA THR A 57 -2.44 3.04 -12.65
C THR A 57 -2.18 3.88 -11.41
N TYR A 58 -0.98 3.74 -10.84
CA TYR A 58 -0.58 4.49 -9.65
C TYR A 58 -0.39 5.99 -9.92
N LEU A 59 0.01 6.37 -11.14
CA LEU A 59 0.32 7.77 -11.52
C LEU A 59 -0.91 8.63 -11.77
N GLN A 60 -2.09 8.02 -11.92
CA GLN A 60 -3.32 8.77 -12.15
C GLN A 60 -3.79 9.56 -10.91
N PHE A 61 -3.07 9.49 -9.79
CA PHE A 61 -3.31 10.22 -8.53
C PHE A 61 -2.02 10.51 -7.78
#